data_AF-A0A933EEZ4-F1
#
_entry.id   AF-A0A933EEZ4-F1
#
_cell.length_a   1.000
_cell.length_b   1.000
_cell.length_c   1.000
_cell.angle_alpha   90.00
_cell.angle_beta   90.00
_cell.angle_gamma   90.00
#
_symmetry.space_group_name_H-M   'P 1'
#
loop_
_entity.id
_entity.type
_entity.pdbx_description
1 polymer ?
#
loop_
_entity_poly.entity_id
_entity_poly.type
_entity_poly.pdbx_seq_one_letter_code
_entity_poly.pdbx_strand_id
1 'polypeptide(L)'
;MRPGRGQRGFTLVETVLGLGLTGLMLSLTVGAMSQAWTMQLTQRQDVLAREQLRNAARWLVRDVLNAQNTDLDDGAIPVPAVTLGWTDAGGLSHTTNYSLEGTELMRTLNDTPRTVARGIVSAAFSRIGSTVLVTLEASGARGEMRSLALRTRMRAAEEPSQ
;
A
#
# COMPACT_ATOMS: atom_id res chain seq x y z
N MET A 1 -25.07 73.30 -26.12
CA MET A 1 -24.95 72.26 -25.09
C MET A 1 -24.48 70.94 -25.71
N ARG A 2 -23.22 70.55 -25.52
CA ARG A 2 -22.76 69.14 -25.47
C ARG A 2 -21.48 69.11 -24.62
N PRO A 3 -21.46 68.46 -23.44
CA PRO A 3 -20.29 68.43 -22.59
C PRO A 3 -19.22 67.54 -23.22
N GLY A 4 -17.98 68.05 -23.29
CA GLY A 4 -16.82 67.31 -23.75
C GLY A 4 -16.59 66.09 -22.87
N ARG A 5 -16.50 64.92 -23.51
CA ARG A 5 -16.10 63.67 -22.85
C ARG A 5 -14.70 63.85 -22.27
N GLY A 6 -14.61 63.93 -20.95
CA GLY A 6 -13.34 63.90 -20.22
C GLY A 6 -12.64 62.56 -20.45
N GLN A 7 -11.73 62.51 -21.41
CA GLN A 7 -10.80 61.40 -21.58
C GLN A 7 -9.78 61.48 -20.43
N ARG A 8 -9.99 60.68 -19.38
CA ARG A 8 -8.99 60.47 -18.34
C ARG A 8 -7.96 59.49 -18.91
N GLY A 9 -6.79 60.00 -19.28
CA GLY A 9 -5.65 59.17 -19.70
C GLY A 9 -5.19 58.30 -18.54
N PHE A 10 -5.02 57.00 -18.79
CA PHE A 10 -4.40 56.06 -17.86
C PHE A 10 -3.05 56.61 -17.40
N THR A 11 -2.85 56.78 -16.09
CA THR A 11 -1.55 57.21 -15.58
C THR A 11 -0.57 56.04 -15.59
N LEU A 12 0.71 56.30 -15.88
CA LEU A 12 1.74 55.24 -15.97
C LEU A 12 1.84 54.43 -14.65
N VAL A 13 1.62 55.10 -13.52
CA VAL A 13 1.56 54.49 -12.18
C VAL A 13 0.41 53.50 -12.05
N GLU A 14 -0.77 53.81 -12.59
CA GLU A 14 -1.96 52.97 -12.54
C GLU A 14 -1.79 51.70 -13.38
N THR A 15 -1.11 51.81 -14.52
CA THR A 15 -0.73 50.64 -15.34
C THR A 15 0.28 49.74 -14.62
N VAL A 16 1.29 50.32 -13.96
CA VAL A 16 2.29 49.54 -13.19
C VAL A 16 1.65 48.85 -11.99
N LEU A 17 0.75 49.54 -11.26
CA LEU A 17 -0.01 48.94 -10.16
C LEU A 17 -0.94 47.82 -10.64
N GLY A 18 -1.63 48.02 -11.78
CA GLY A 18 -2.49 47.01 -12.36
C GLY A 18 -1.73 45.74 -12.77
N LEU A 19 -0.55 45.89 -13.38
CA LEU A 19 0.32 44.78 -13.76
C LEU A 19 0.93 44.07 -12.54
N GLY A 20 1.33 44.82 -11.51
CA GLY A 20 1.84 44.26 -10.27
C GLY A 20 0.80 43.41 -9.53
N LEU A 21 -0.44 43.91 -9.44
CA LEU A 21 -1.54 43.19 -8.80
C LEU A 21 -1.95 41.94 -9.58
N THR A 22 -2.03 42.03 -10.91
CA THR A 22 -2.34 40.85 -11.74
C THR A 22 -1.23 39.81 -11.68
N GLY A 23 0.04 40.22 -11.69
CA GLY A 23 1.18 39.32 -11.50
C GLY A 23 1.12 38.57 -10.16
N LEU A 24 0.86 39.30 -9.05
CA LEU A 24 0.69 38.70 -7.72
C LEU A 24 -0.45 37.67 -7.69
N MET A 25 -1.61 38.01 -8.26
CA MET A 25 -2.77 37.11 -8.29
C MET A 25 -2.48 35.82 -9.07
N LEU A 26 -1.77 35.93 -10.20
CA LEU A 26 -1.36 34.76 -10.99
C LEU A 26 -0.38 33.88 -10.21
N SER A 27 0.64 34.46 -9.56
CA SER A 27 1.60 33.70 -8.75
C SER A 27 0.95 32.97 -7.58
N LEU A 28 0.02 33.61 -6.88
CA LEU A 28 -0.74 32.98 -5.78
C LEU A 28 -1.57 31.79 -6.27
N THR A 29 -2.23 31.96 -7.43
CA THR A 29 -3.08 30.91 -8.01
C THR A 29 -2.26 29.70 -8.45
N VAL A 30 -1.14 29.91 -9.17
CA VAL A 30 -0.23 28.84 -9.60
C VAL A 30 0.41 28.14 -8.39
N GLY A 31 0.79 28.91 -7.36
CA GLY A 31 1.31 28.38 -6.11
C GLY A 31 0.30 27.48 -5.38
N ALA A 32 -0.95 27.90 -5.26
CA ALA A 32 -2.01 27.11 -4.64
C ALA A 32 -2.31 25.82 -5.44
N MET A 33 -2.30 25.90 -6.77
CA MET A 33 -2.57 24.74 -7.62
C MET A 33 -1.45 23.69 -7.54
N SER A 34 -0.19 24.11 -7.54
CA SER A 34 0.94 23.19 -7.37
C SER A 34 0.95 22.50 -5.99
N GLN A 35 0.57 23.23 -4.94
CA GLN A 35 0.35 22.65 -3.61
C GLN A 35 -0.79 21.62 -3.60
N ALA A 36 -1.93 21.93 -4.24
CA ALA A 36 -3.03 20.99 -4.35
C ALA A 36 -2.64 19.71 -5.11
N TRP A 37 -1.89 19.83 -6.21
CA TRP A 37 -1.41 18.68 -6.98
C TRP A 37 -0.47 17.79 -6.17
N THR A 38 0.50 18.37 -5.46
CA THR A 38 1.44 17.58 -4.62
C THR A 38 0.72 16.89 -3.47
N MET A 39 -0.28 17.55 -2.86
CA MET A 39 -1.13 16.95 -1.83
C MET A 39 -1.94 15.77 -2.38
N GLN A 40 -2.54 15.90 -3.57
CA GLN A 40 -3.27 14.80 -4.21
C GLN A 40 -2.37 13.60 -4.53
N LEU A 41 -1.14 13.83 -5.00
CA LEU A 41 -0.19 12.74 -5.30
C LEU A 41 0.22 11.96 -4.04
N THR A 42 0.51 12.68 -2.94
CA THR A 42 0.86 12.04 -1.66
C THR A 42 -0.30 11.22 -1.09
N GLN A 43 -1.52 11.75 -1.10
CA GLN A 43 -2.69 10.99 -0.62
C GLN A 43 -2.94 9.74 -1.46
N ARG A 44 -2.74 9.80 -2.79
CA ARG A 44 -2.87 8.64 -3.67
C ARG A 44 -1.88 7.53 -3.32
N GLN A 45 -0.61 7.87 -3.08
CA GLN A 45 0.41 6.90 -2.70
C GLN A 45 0.09 6.19 -1.38
N ASP A 46 -0.40 6.93 -0.39
CA ASP A 46 -0.80 6.36 0.90
C ASP A 46 -2.01 5.43 0.79
N VAL A 47 -3.02 5.82 0.02
CA VAL A 47 -4.19 4.98 -0.24
C VAL A 47 -3.77 3.69 -0.95
N LEU A 48 -2.89 3.79 -1.94
CA LEU A 48 -2.35 2.62 -2.64
C LEU A 48 -1.58 1.70 -1.70
N ALA A 49 -0.66 2.22 -0.87
CA ALA A 49 0.11 1.40 0.07
C ALA A 49 -0.80 0.61 1.03
N ARG A 50 -1.85 1.24 1.57
CA ARG A 50 -2.84 0.56 2.42
C ARG A 50 -3.63 -0.50 1.66
N GLU A 51 -4.01 -0.22 0.42
CA GLU A 51 -4.73 -1.18 -0.40
C GLU A 51 -3.86 -2.40 -0.75
N GLN A 52 -2.57 -2.19 -1.02
CA GLN A 52 -1.61 -3.28 -1.24
C GLN A 52 -1.45 -4.15 0.02
N LEU A 53 -1.30 -3.54 1.20
CA LEU A 53 -1.24 -4.28 2.48
C LEU A 53 -2.52 -5.10 2.72
N ARG A 54 -3.70 -4.51 2.46
CA ARG A 54 -4.99 -5.22 2.59
C ARG A 54 -5.11 -6.36 1.59
N ASN A 55 -4.66 -6.18 0.36
CA ASN A 55 -4.70 -7.22 -0.65
C ASN A 55 -3.82 -8.41 -0.25
N ALA A 56 -2.58 -8.16 0.18
CA ALA A 56 -1.70 -9.18 0.73
C ALA A 56 -2.35 -9.92 1.92
N ALA A 57 -2.92 -9.19 2.87
CA ALA A 57 -3.56 -9.77 4.04
C ALA A 57 -4.72 -10.69 3.68
N ARG A 58 -5.56 -10.34 2.69
CA ARG A 58 -6.65 -11.21 2.23
C ARG A 58 -6.14 -12.55 1.71
N TRP A 59 -5.07 -12.53 0.91
CA TRP A 59 -4.45 -13.77 0.40
C TRP A 59 -3.84 -14.59 1.53
N LEU A 60 -3.03 -13.96 2.39
CA LEU A 60 -2.39 -14.63 3.51
C LEU A 60 -3.39 -15.25 4.48
N VAL A 61 -4.42 -14.51 4.88
CA VAL A 61 -5.45 -15.01 5.80
C VAL A 61 -6.17 -16.21 5.17
N ARG A 62 -6.53 -16.12 3.88
CA ARG A 62 -7.16 -17.25 3.18
C ARG A 62 -6.27 -18.49 3.19
N ASP A 63 -4.99 -18.35 2.89
CA ASP A 63 -4.09 -19.50 2.79
C ASP A 63 -3.77 -20.07 4.18
N VAL A 64 -3.52 -19.22 5.18
CA VAL A 64 -3.28 -19.70 6.55
C VAL A 64 -4.50 -20.41 7.13
N LEU A 65 -5.72 -19.93 6.87
CA LEU A 65 -6.95 -20.60 7.33
C LEU A 65 -7.13 -22.01 6.72
N ASN A 66 -6.50 -22.28 5.57
CA ASN A 66 -6.49 -23.60 4.98
C ASN A 66 -5.27 -24.42 5.40
N ALA A 67 -4.14 -23.77 5.68
CA ALA A 67 -2.89 -24.38 6.08
C ALA A 67 -3.10 -25.36 7.26
N GLN A 68 -2.58 -26.57 7.09
CA GLN A 68 -2.46 -27.60 8.12
C GLN A 68 -1.02 -27.70 8.62
N ASN A 69 -0.05 -27.34 7.79
CA ASN A 69 1.37 -27.30 8.13
C ASN A 69 2.06 -26.05 7.58
N THR A 70 3.25 -25.78 8.12
CA THR A 70 4.12 -24.68 7.70
C THR A 70 5.57 -25.01 8.04
N ASP A 71 6.50 -24.38 7.32
CA ASP A 71 7.95 -24.42 7.57
C ASP A 71 8.42 -23.51 8.72
N LEU A 72 7.52 -22.73 9.32
CA LEU A 72 7.83 -21.91 10.49
C LEU A 72 8.03 -22.77 11.73
N ASP A 73 9.13 -22.53 12.45
CA ASP A 73 9.37 -23.14 13.77
C ASP A 73 8.50 -22.46 14.85
N ASP A 74 8.06 -23.24 15.84
CA ASP A 74 7.21 -22.72 16.91
C ASP A 74 8.01 -21.86 17.89
N GLY A 75 7.56 -20.62 18.11
CA GLY A 75 8.22 -19.65 18.99
C GLY A 75 9.55 -19.09 18.45
N ALA A 76 9.91 -19.39 17.20
CA ALA A 76 11.14 -18.91 16.59
C ALA A 76 11.08 -17.43 16.17
N ILE A 77 12.26 -16.89 15.83
CA ILE A 77 12.41 -15.51 15.33
C ILE A 77 11.67 -15.38 13.98
N PRO A 78 10.99 -14.24 13.72
CA PRO A 78 10.33 -14.04 12.45
C PRO A 78 11.26 -14.12 11.24
N VAL A 79 10.78 -14.77 10.17
CA VAL A 79 11.51 -14.97 8.90
C VAL A 79 10.84 -14.23 7.74
N PRO A 80 11.56 -13.90 6.65
CA PRO A 80 11.01 -13.09 5.56
C PRO A 80 10.21 -13.87 4.51
N ALA A 81 10.12 -15.18 4.64
CA ALA A 81 9.39 -16.06 3.75
C ALA A 81 8.66 -17.15 4.56
N VAL A 82 7.58 -17.70 3.99
CA VAL A 82 6.83 -18.78 4.61
C VAL A 82 6.26 -19.73 3.57
N THR A 83 6.34 -21.02 3.86
CA THR A 83 5.65 -22.08 3.13
C THR A 83 4.47 -22.58 3.98
N LEU A 84 3.31 -22.70 3.33
CA LEU A 84 2.06 -23.19 3.90
C LEU A 84 1.58 -24.39 3.09
N GLY A 85 1.25 -25.49 3.77
CA GLY A 85 0.73 -26.70 3.13
C GLY A 85 -0.62 -27.13 3.67
N TRP A 86 -1.49 -27.62 2.79
CA TRP A 86 -2.77 -28.22 3.17
C TRP A 86 -3.26 -29.23 2.13
N THR A 87 -4.14 -30.13 2.56
CA THR A 87 -4.89 -31.02 1.68
C THR A 87 -6.33 -30.50 1.56
N ASP A 88 -6.85 -30.42 0.34
CA ASP A 88 -8.25 -30.03 0.10
C ASP A 88 -9.23 -31.18 0.40
N ALA A 89 -10.53 -30.90 0.31
CA ALA A 89 -11.56 -31.91 0.55
C ALA A 89 -11.58 -33.04 -0.52
N GLY A 90 -10.92 -32.83 -1.66
CA GLY A 90 -10.74 -33.84 -2.70
C GLY A 90 -9.49 -34.70 -2.50
N GLY A 91 -8.72 -34.48 -1.43
CA GLY A 91 -7.47 -35.19 -1.16
C GLY A 91 -6.26 -34.64 -1.95
N LEU A 92 -6.40 -33.52 -2.64
CA LEU A 92 -5.30 -32.90 -3.38
C LEU A 92 -4.42 -32.09 -2.43
N SER A 93 -3.11 -32.32 -2.48
CA SER A 93 -2.14 -31.53 -1.72
C SER A 93 -1.87 -30.18 -2.41
N HIS A 94 -1.82 -29.14 -1.61
CA HIS A 94 -1.49 -27.77 -2.01
C HIS A 94 -0.34 -27.24 -1.17
N THR A 95 0.52 -26.47 -1.83
CA THR A 95 1.60 -25.73 -1.19
C THR A 95 1.59 -24.30 -1.70
N THR A 96 1.55 -23.34 -0.78
CA THR A 96 1.80 -21.93 -1.09
C THR A 96 3.10 -21.47 -0.45
N ASN A 97 3.96 -20.81 -1.24
CA ASN A 97 5.10 -20.05 -0.75
C ASN A 97 4.82 -18.54 -0.83
N TYR A 98 5.20 -17.80 0.20
CA TYR A 98 5.27 -16.34 0.20
C TYR A 98 6.71 -15.88 0.38
N SER A 99 7.15 -15.00 -0.51
CA SER A 99 8.47 -14.37 -0.45
C SER A 99 8.41 -12.94 -0.98
N LEU A 100 9.40 -12.14 -0.59
CA LEU A 100 9.57 -10.80 -1.13
C LEU A 100 10.58 -10.83 -2.29
N GLU A 101 10.17 -10.36 -3.47
CA GLU A 101 11.03 -10.17 -4.63
C GLU A 101 11.12 -8.67 -4.94
N GLY A 102 12.23 -8.05 -4.51
CA GLY A 102 12.37 -6.60 -4.57
C GLY A 102 11.33 -5.90 -3.68
N THR A 103 10.35 -5.23 -4.30
CA THR A 103 9.22 -4.59 -3.59
C THR A 103 7.88 -5.30 -3.79
N GLU A 104 7.91 -6.50 -4.37
CA GLU A 104 6.72 -7.28 -4.68
C GLU A 104 6.60 -8.44 -3.71
N LEU A 105 5.47 -8.54 -3.02
CA LEU A 105 5.13 -9.74 -2.27
C LEU A 105 4.59 -10.77 -3.25
N MET A 106 5.33 -11.85 -3.41
CA MET A 106 5.03 -12.96 -4.29
C MET A 106 4.32 -14.07 -3.51
N ARG A 107 3.32 -14.66 -4.16
CA ARG A 107 2.61 -15.85 -3.71
C ARG A 107 2.72 -16.90 -4.80
N THR A 108 3.31 -18.05 -4.51
CA THR A 108 3.42 -19.16 -5.45
C THR A 108 2.61 -20.33 -4.94
N LEU A 109 1.48 -20.63 -5.60
CA LEU A 109 0.63 -21.78 -5.28
C LEU A 109 0.90 -22.88 -6.28
N ASN A 110 1.36 -24.04 -5.83
CA ASN A 110 1.66 -25.21 -6.69
C ASN A 110 2.46 -24.77 -7.94
N ASP A 111 3.60 -24.12 -7.73
CA ASP A 111 4.50 -23.59 -8.76
C ASP A 111 3.92 -22.51 -9.68
N THR A 112 2.73 -21.98 -9.36
CA THR A 112 2.12 -20.86 -10.10
C THR A 112 2.34 -19.55 -9.34
N PRO A 113 3.30 -18.70 -9.77
CA PRO A 113 3.59 -17.44 -9.11
C PRO A 113 2.53 -16.39 -9.38
N ARG A 114 2.31 -15.51 -8.40
CA ARG A 114 1.42 -14.36 -8.47
C ARG A 114 1.92 -13.25 -7.55
N THR A 115 2.07 -12.04 -8.08
CA THR A 115 2.21 -10.83 -7.25
C THR A 115 0.91 -10.56 -6.50
N VAL A 116 0.94 -10.59 -5.17
CA VAL A 116 -0.24 -10.30 -4.33
C VAL A 116 -0.22 -8.88 -3.76
N ALA A 117 0.95 -8.26 -3.66
CA ALA A 117 1.08 -6.86 -3.31
C ALA A 117 2.36 -6.25 -3.88
N ARG A 118 2.34 -4.92 -4.09
CA ARG A 118 3.46 -4.11 -4.57
C ARG A 118 3.80 -3.02 -3.57
N GLY A 119 5.04 -2.54 -3.59
CA GLY A 119 5.53 -1.53 -2.66
C GLY A 119 5.72 -2.06 -1.24
N ILE A 120 5.79 -3.38 -1.07
CA ILE A 120 6.11 -4.03 0.20
C ILE A 120 7.62 -3.98 0.37
N VAL A 121 8.08 -3.52 1.53
CA VAL A 121 9.50 -3.30 1.84
C VAL A 121 10.01 -4.26 2.92
N SER A 122 9.09 -4.85 3.69
CA SER A 122 9.41 -5.88 4.66
C SER A 122 8.23 -6.84 4.79
N ALA A 123 8.54 -8.12 4.98
CA ALA A 123 7.63 -9.16 5.38
C ALA A 123 8.28 -9.98 6.49
N ALA A 124 7.53 -10.33 7.52
CA ALA A 124 8.01 -11.11 8.65
C ALA A 124 6.92 -12.08 9.11
N PHE A 125 7.25 -13.36 9.16
CA PHE A 125 6.35 -14.46 9.48
C PHE A 125 6.87 -15.22 10.71
N SER A 126 6.00 -15.52 11.65
CA SER A 126 6.34 -16.35 12.82
C SER A 126 5.13 -17.19 13.25
N ARG A 127 5.38 -18.23 14.04
CA ARG A 127 4.34 -19.14 14.52
C ARG A 127 4.39 -19.27 16.05
N ILE A 128 3.21 -19.29 16.67
CA ILE A 128 3.01 -19.68 18.07
C ILE A 128 1.86 -20.70 18.12
N GLY A 129 2.20 -21.97 18.38
CA GLY A 129 1.30 -23.11 18.29
C GLY A 129 0.65 -23.20 16.89
N SER A 130 -0.67 -23.10 16.84
CA SER A 130 -1.44 -23.07 15.57
C SER A 130 -1.68 -21.65 15.04
N THR A 131 -1.09 -20.62 15.62
CA THR A 131 -1.29 -19.23 15.19
C THR A 131 -0.09 -18.75 14.39
N VAL A 132 -0.33 -18.22 13.19
CA VAL A 132 0.67 -17.52 12.38
C VAL A 132 0.50 -16.02 12.59
N LEU A 133 1.61 -15.36 12.91
CA LEU A 133 1.72 -13.92 13.01
C LEU A 133 2.48 -13.41 11.79
N VAL A 134 1.90 -12.43 11.09
CA VAL A 134 2.51 -11.80 9.93
C VAL A 134 2.58 -10.30 10.14
N THR A 135 3.75 -9.74 9.87
CA THR A 135 3.96 -8.29 9.81
C THR A 135 4.41 -7.93 8.40
N LEU A 136 3.69 -7.02 7.76
CA LEU A 136 4.02 -6.48 6.45
C LEU A 136 4.24 -4.98 6.57
N GLU A 137 5.24 -4.47 5.87
CA GLU A 137 5.50 -3.04 5.77
C GLU A 137 5.51 -2.61 4.31
N ALA A 138 4.91 -1.47 4.02
CA ALA A 138 4.86 -0.87 2.69
C ALA A 138 5.36 0.58 2.73
N SER A 139 6.01 1.00 1.65
CA SER A 139 6.39 2.41 1.48
C SER A 139 5.18 3.24 1.05
N GLY A 140 4.81 4.20 1.89
CA GLY A 140 3.81 5.24 1.62
C GLY A 140 4.42 6.51 1.03
N ALA A 141 3.67 7.60 1.09
CA ALA A 141 4.09 8.89 0.57
C ALA A 141 5.29 9.46 1.35
N ARG A 142 6.20 10.14 0.65
CA ARG A 142 7.39 10.82 1.25
C ARG A 142 8.28 9.89 2.09
N GLY A 143 8.26 8.58 1.83
CA GLY A 143 9.04 7.60 2.58
C GLY A 143 8.44 7.21 3.94
N GLU A 144 7.19 7.60 4.23
CA GLU A 144 6.49 7.08 5.41
C GLU A 144 6.26 5.59 5.28
N MET A 145 6.55 4.83 6.35
CA MET A 145 6.28 3.40 6.38
C MET A 145 4.85 3.15 6.88
N ARG A 146 4.13 2.26 6.19
CA ARG A 146 2.83 1.75 6.62
C ARG A 146 3.00 0.30 7.03
N SER A 147 2.64 -0.04 8.26
CA SER A 147 2.73 -1.40 8.79
C SER A 147 1.35 -2.02 8.95
N LEU A 148 1.25 -3.31 8.69
CA LEU A 148 0.11 -4.16 8.98
C LEU A 148 0.58 -5.41 9.69
N ALA A 149 0.14 -5.58 10.93
CA ALA A 149 0.29 -6.83 11.67
C ALA A 149 -1.04 -7.59 11.68
N LEU A 150 -0.99 -8.88 11.36
CA LEU A 150 -2.13 -9.78 11.40
C LEU A 150 -1.77 -11.07 12.14
N ARG A 151 -2.77 -11.64 12.79
CA ARG A 151 -2.69 -12.94 13.45
C ARG A 151 -3.85 -13.78 12.96
N THR A 152 -3.55 -15.01 12.57
CA THR A 152 -4.57 -15.93 12.06
C THR A 152 -4.21 -17.36 12.43
N ARG A 153 -5.22 -18.19 12.65
CA ARG A 153 -5.04 -19.56 13.08
C ARG A 153 -5.03 -20.49 11.87
N MET A 154 -4.12 -21.45 11.88
CA MET A 154 -4.09 -22.58 10.97
C MET A 154 -5.25 -23.53 11.25
N ARG A 155 -5.64 -24.29 10.22
CA ARG A 155 -6.55 -25.42 10.40
C ARG A 155 -5.88 -26.47 11.26
N ALA A 156 -6.65 -27.16 12.11
CA ALA A 156 -6.15 -28.34 12.79
C ALA A 156 -5.77 -29.42 11.76
N ALA A 157 -4.60 -30.04 11.92
CA ALA A 157 -4.30 -31.26 11.19
C ALA A 157 -5.29 -32.34 11.65
N GLU A 158 -5.95 -33.02 10.71
CA GLU A 158 -6.75 -34.19 11.06
C GLU A 158 -5.78 -35.30 11.46
N GLU A 159 -5.77 -35.67 12.75
CA GLU A 159 -5.06 -36.87 13.18
C GLU A 159 -5.73 -38.09 12.53
N PRO A 160 -4.98 -38.99 11.88
CA PRO A 160 -5.56 -40.21 11.35
C PRO A 160 -6.14 -41.00 12.52
N SER A 161 -7.46 -41.21 12.50
CA SER A 161 -8.15 -42.11 13.42
C SER A 161 -7.51 -43.50 13.31
N GLN A 162 -6.88 -43.95 14.40
CA GLN A 162 -6.35 -45.31 14.55
C GLN A 162 -7.48 -46.34 14.61
#